data_AF-A0A0Q5N7N1-F1
#
_entry.id   AF-A0A0Q5N7N1-F1
#
_cell.length_a   1.000
_cell.length_b   1.000
_cell.length_c   1.000
_cell.angle_alpha   90.00
_cell.angle_beta   90.00
_cell.angle_gamma   90.00
#
_symmetry.space_group_name_H-M   'P 1'
#
loop_
_entity.id
_entity.type
_entity.pdbx_description
1 polymer ?
#
loop_
_entity_poly.entity_id
_entity_poly.type
_entity_poly.pdbx_seq_one_letter_code
_entity_poly.pdbx_strand_id
1 'polypeptide(L)'
;MLVIFGLMLVVLAIIAWEDYKFRAVHWWLFVLLFSGLGLVTFLNFGFRISMERTMQNSVFVVLQVLSLSIYFSLKKGKRVNIFKGYFGLGDLCFLMAMSIYLPLLSYVLFYVGSLLLVILVTVFRNAFLKQNSLKIPLAGYQAICLLMLMILDYGHPGINICSENLLRNYFIG
;
A
#
# COMPACT_ATOMS: atom_id res chain seq x y z
N MET A 1 22.53 0.20 2.99
CA MET A 1 21.18 0.23 3.59
C MET A 1 20.54 1.62 3.52
N LEU A 2 21.19 2.67 4.05
CA LEU A 2 20.68 4.05 4.02
C LEU A 2 20.42 4.59 2.60
N VAL A 3 21.32 4.33 1.65
CA VAL A 3 21.16 4.79 0.26
C VAL A 3 19.90 4.20 -0.39
N ILE A 4 19.65 2.90 -0.19
CA ILE A 4 18.47 2.21 -0.75
C ILE A 4 17.20 2.76 -0.10
N PHE A 5 17.22 2.96 1.22
CA PHE A 5 16.10 3.53 1.96
C PHE A 5 15.77 4.95 1.48
N GLY A 6 16.77 5.83 1.35
CA GLY A 6 16.60 7.18 0.80
C GLY A 6 16.04 7.16 -0.63
N LEU A 7 16.51 6.22 -1.47
CA LEU A 7 15.99 6.03 -2.82
C LEU A 7 14.50 5.63 -2.79
N MET A 8 14.08 4.72 -1.90
CA MET A 8 12.67 4.34 -1.75
C MET A 8 11.79 5.52 -1.33
N LEU A 9 12.26 6.39 -0.42
CA LEU A 9 11.53 7.60 -0.02
C LEU A 9 11.31 8.54 -1.21
N VAL A 10 12.33 8.73 -2.06
CA VAL A 10 12.21 9.54 -3.27
C VAL A 10 11.21 8.92 -4.25
N VAL A 11 11.28 7.60 -4.46
CA VAL A 11 10.32 6.89 -5.33
C VAL A 11 8.89 7.04 -4.81
N LEU A 12 8.65 6.91 -3.50
CA LEU A 12 7.34 7.11 -2.89
C LEU A 12 6.83 8.54 -3.05
N ALA A 13 7.71 9.54 -2.89
CA ALA A 13 7.36 10.93 -3.12
C ALA A 13 6.98 11.20 -4.59
N ILE A 14 7.70 10.59 -5.54
CA ILE A 14 7.37 10.68 -6.97
C ILE A 14 6.02 10.00 -7.26
N ILE A 15 5.77 8.79 -6.73
CA ILE A 15 4.50 8.08 -6.89
C ILE A 15 3.34 8.93 -6.36
N ALA A 16 3.49 9.51 -5.16
CA ALA A 16 2.49 10.39 -4.59
C ALA A 16 2.24 11.60 -5.50
N TRP A 17 3.31 12.28 -5.92
CA TRP A 17 3.21 13.45 -6.80
C TRP A 17 2.54 13.13 -8.15
N GLU A 18 2.93 12.04 -8.80
CA GLU A 18 2.35 11.59 -10.07
C GLU A 18 0.87 11.23 -9.92
N ASP A 19 0.49 10.53 -8.85
CA ASP A 19 -0.89 10.13 -8.60
C ASP A 19 -1.79 11.34 -8.28
N TYR A 20 -1.29 12.35 -7.56
CA TYR A 20 -2.03 13.59 -7.33
C TYR A 20 -2.20 14.44 -8.61
N LYS A 21 -1.12 14.62 -9.38
CA LYS A 21 -1.11 15.56 -10.52
C LYS A 21 -1.72 14.95 -11.78
N PHE A 22 -1.31 13.74 -12.14
CA PHE A 22 -1.66 13.10 -13.41
C PHE A 22 -2.66 11.95 -13.25
N ARG A 23 -2.88 11.45 -12.03
CA ARG A 23 -3.71 10.27 -11.73
C ARG A 23 -3.36 9.04 -12.55
N ALA A 24 -2.10 9.00 -12.96
CA ALA A 24 -1.47 7.96 -13.70
C ALA A 24 -0.03 7.95 -13.20
N VAL A 25 0.33 6.85 -12.57
CA VAL A 25 1.71 6.61 -12.13
C VAL A 25 2.32 5.65 -13.13
N HIS A 26 3.54 5.93 -13.53
CA HIS A 26 4.21 5.06 -14.47
C HIS A 26 4.54 3.70 -13.83
N TRP A 27 4.23 2.61 -14.53
CA TRP A 27 4.31 1.24 -13.97
C TRP A 27 5.72 0.83 -13.48
N TRP A 28 6.79 1.27 -14.17
CA TRP A 28 8.19 1.07 -13.79
C TRP A 28 8.54 1.61 -12.39
N LEU A 29 7.86 2.65 -11.88
CA LEU A 29 8.07 3.14 -10.51
C LEU A 29 7.62 2.11 -9.47
N PHE A 30 6.54 1.39 -9.73
CA PHE A 30 6.10 0.31 -8.85
C PHE A 30 7.04 -0.90 -8.90
N VAL A 31 7.59 -1.21 -10.08
CA VAL A 31 8.62 -2.27 -10.22
C VAL A 31 9.88 -1.88 -9.45
N LEU A 32 10.31 -0.62 -9.57
CA LEU A 32 11.43 -0.09 -8.82
C LEU A 32 11.17 -0.15 -7.30
N LEU A 33 9.98 0.26 -6.86
CA LEU A 33 9.55 0.18 -5.46
C LEU A 33 9.55 -1.27 -4.95
N PHE A 34 8.93 -2.21 -5.68
CA PHE A 34 8.90 -3.63 -5.33
C PHE A 34 10.31 -4.21 -5.21
N SER A 35 11.17 -3.94 -6.19
CA SER A 35 12.54 -4.45 -6.21
C SER A 35 13.40 -3.88 -5.08
N GLY A 36 13.28 -2.58 -4.80
CA GLY A 36 14.04 -1.93 -3.75
C GLY A 36 13.58 -2.35 -2.35
N LEU A 37 12.27 -2.41 -2.11
CA LEU A 37 11.71 -2.94 -0.87
C LEU A 37 12.07 -4.42 -0.69
N GLY A 38 12.02 -5.21 -1.76
CA GLY A 38 12.44 -6.60 -1.76
C GLY A 38 13.91 -6.78 -1.41
N LEU A 39 14.78 -5.94 -1.97
CA LEU A 39 16.21 -5.94 -1.65
C LEU A 39 16.46 -5.59 -0.19
N VAL A 40 15.73 -4.60 0.36
CA VAL A 40 15.80 -4.26 1.79
C VAL A 40 15.39 -5.44 2.66
N THR A 41 14.24 -6.07 2.39
CA THR A 41 13.78 -7.22 3.17
C THR A 41 14.73 -8.40 3.07
N PHE A 42 15.25 -8.68 1.87
CA PHE A 42 16.20 -9.75 1.62
C PHE A 42 17.50 -9.56 2.41
N LEU A 43 18.05 -8.35 2.43
CA LEU A 43 19.28 -8.05 3.18
C LEU A 43 19.11 -8.11 4.70
N ASN A 44 17.91 -7.79 5.22
CA ASN A 44 17.67 -7.74 6.67
C ASN A 44 17.18 -9.07 7.27
N PHE A 45 16.34 -9.81 6.54
CA PHE A 45 15.65 -11.01 7.05
C PHE A 45 15.92 -12.27 6.22
N GLY A 46 16.63 -12.15 5.10
CA GLY A 46 16.96 -13.27 4.22
C GLY A 46 15.84 -13.66 3.25
N PHE A 47 16.18 -14.57 2.33
CA PHE A 47 15.30 -14.99 1.23
C PHE A 47 14.00 -15.64 1.70
N ARG A 48 14.11 -16.55 2.67
CA ARG A 48 12.98 -17.37 3.13
C ARG A 48 11.86 -16.51 3.70
N ILE A 49 12.20 -15.60 4.62
CA ILE A 49 11.24 -14.69 5.26
C ILE A 49 10.63 -13.73 4.23
N SER A 50 11.44 -13.22 3.30
CA SER A 50 10.94 -12.35 2.23
C SER A 50 9.91 -13.04 1.32
N MET A 51 10.16 -14.30 0.95
CA MET A 51 9.21 -15.10 0.18
C MET A 51 7.94 -15.43 0.96
N GLU A 52 8.06 -15.87 2.22
CA GLU A 52 6.91 -16.19 3.08
C GLU A 52 5.98 -14.97 3.22
N ARG A 53 6.53 -13.79 3.50
CA ARG A 53 5.77 -12.52 3.56
C ARG A 53 5.06 -12.19 2.25
N THR A 54 5.80 -12.27 1.14
CA THR A 54 5.26 -11.99 -0.19
C THR A 54 4.10 -12.93 -0.52
N MET A 55 4.24 -14.24 -0.24
CA MET A 55 3.18 -15.21 -0.49
C MET A 55 1.93 -14.94 0.35
N GLN A 56 2.09 -14.74 1.66
CA GLN A 56 0.96 -14.46 2.56
C GLN A 56 0.20 -13.19 2.15
N ASN A 57 0.93 -12.11 1.89
CA ASN A 57 0.34 -10.83 1.48
C ASN A 57 -0.27 -10.91 0.08
N SER A 58 0.34 -11.65 -0.86
CA SER A 58 -0.22 -11.85 -2.19
C SER A 58 -1.54 -12.61 -2.14
N VAL A 59 -1.65 -13.65 -1.29
CA VAL A 59 -2.92 -14.36 -1.07
C VAL A 59 -3.99 -13.39 -0.56
N PHE A 60 -3.64 -12.52 0.39
CA PHE A 60 -4.56 -11.51 0.88
C PHE A 60 -5.00 -10.52 -0.20
N VAL A 61 -4.09 -10.03 -1.05
CA VAL A 61 -4.41 -9.16 -2.20
C VAL A 61 -5.33 -9.87 -3.20
N VAL A 62 -5.04 -11.13 -3.53
CA VAL A 62 -5.90 -11.93 -4.43
C VAL A 62 -7.29 -12.07 -3.85
N LEU A 63 -7.41 -12.42 -2.56
CA LEU A 63 -8.69 -12.52 -1.86
C LEU A 63 -9.45 -11.19 -1.89
N GLN A 64 -8.78 -10.05 -1.69
CA GLN A 64 -9.41 -8.73 -1.80
C GLN A 64 -9.94 -8.44 -3.20
N VAL A 65 -9.11 -8.63 -4.24
CA VAL A 65 -9.50 -8.38 -5.63
C VAL A 65 -10.67 -9.28 -6.01
N LEU A 66 -10.64 -10.55 -5.62
CA LEU A 66 -11.75 -11.49 -5.84
C LEU A 66 -13.01 -11.05 -5.10
N SER A 67 -12.91 -10.65 -3.84
CA SER A 67 -14.06 -10.20 -3.04
C SER A 67 -14.72 -8.97 -3.65
N LEU A 68 -13.92 -7.99 -4.08
CA LEU A 68 -14.40 -6.81 -4.82
C LEU A 68 -15.04 -7.21 -6.16
N SER A 69 -14.44 -8.17 -6.88
CA SER A 69 -14.95 -8.66 -8.16
C SER A 69 -16.33 -9.25 -8.01
N ILE A 70 -16.48 -10.14 -7.03
CA ILE A 70 -17.73 -10.80 -6.71
C ILE A 70 -18.77 -9.77 -6.28
N TYR A 71 -18.42 -8.84 -5.39
CA TYR A 71 -19.33 -7.78 -4.94
C TYR A 71 -19.88 -6.94 -6.11
N PHE A 72 -19.00 -6.44 -6.99
CA PHE A 72 -19.45 -5.65 -8.14
C PHE A 72 -20.19 -6.49 -9.18
N SER A 73 -19.79 -7.75 -9.39
CA SER A 73 -20.46 -8.65 -10.31
C SER A 73 -21.89 -8.95 -9.84
N LEU A 74 -22.10 -9.18 -8.55
CA LEU A 74 -23.43 -9.38 -7.96
C LEU A 74 -24.26 -8.09 -8.03
N LYS A 75 -23.66 -6.94 -7.69
CA LYS A 75 -24.36 -5.65 -7.69
C LYS A 75 -24.80 -5.19 -9.08
N LYS A 76 -24.03 -5.51 -10.13
CA LYS A 76 -24.32 -5.09 -11.51
C LYS A 76 -24.91 -6.19 -12.40
N GLY A 77 -25.02 -7.42 -11.91
CA GLY A 77 -25.56 -8.57 -12.65
C GLY A 77 -24.75 -8.99 -13.89
N LYS A 78 -23.51 -8.50 -14.04
CA LYS A 78 -22.61 -8.81 -15.17
C LYS A 78 -21.18 -8.94 -14.65
N ARG A 79 -20.35 -9.76 -15.31
CA ARG A 79 -18.90 -9.80 -15.05
C ARG A 79 -18.30 -8.44 -15.38
N VAL A 80 -18.07 -7.62 -14.35
CA VAL A 80 -17.48 -6.30 -14.50
C VAL A 80 -15.99 -6.44 -14.27
N ASN A 81 -15.20 -6.06 -15.28
CA ASN A 81 -13.76 -5.98 -15.09
C ASN A 81 -13.45 -4.79 -14.17
N ILE A 82 -13.13 -5.07 -12.90
CA ILE A 82 -12.88 -4.04 -11.88
C ILE A 82 -11.75 -3.09 -12.31
N PHE A 83 -10.76 -3.62 -13.02
CA PHE A 83 -9.61 -2.87 -13.54
C PHE A 83 -9.98 -1.86 -14.64
N LYS A 84 -11.17 -1.98 -15.25
CA LYS A 84 -11.68 -1.07 -16.29
C LYS A 84 -12.65 0.00 -15.76
N GLY A 85 -12.55 0.37 -14.48
CA GLY A 85 -13.33 1.51 -14.00
C GLY A 85 -13.34 1.79 -12.49
N TYR A 86 -13.07 0.78 -11.65
CA TYR A 86 -13.24 0.89 -10.19
C TYR A 86 -11.94 0.70 -9.41
N PHE A 87 -11.00 -0.09 -9.92
CA PHE A 87 -9.73 -0.37 -9.27
C PHE A 87 -8.58 -0.03 -10.21
N GLY A 88 -7.67 0.84 -9.80
CA GLY A 88 -6.52 1.21 -10.61
C GLY A 88 -5.51 0.06 -10.65
N LEU A 89 -4.92 -0.20 -11.81
CA LEU A 89 -3.75 -1.10 -11.89
C LEU A 89 -2.60 -0.58 -11.01
N GLY A 90 -2.46 0.74 -10.88
CA GLY A 90 -1.49 1.37 -9.98
C GLY A 90 -1.71 0.99 -8.50
N ASP A 91 -2.96 0.98 -8.03
CA ASP A 91 -3.29 0.58 -6.65
C ASP A 91 -2.88 -0.88 -6.41
N LEU A 92 -3.17 -1.78 -7.37
CA LEU A 92 -2.74 -3.17 -7.29
C LEU A 92 -1.20 -3.29 -7.24
N CYS A 93 -0.51 -2.60 -8.14
CA CYS A 93 0.95 -2.62 -8.19
C CYS A 93 1.58 -2.08 -6.89
N PHE A 94 0.98 -1.05 -6.29
CA PHE A 94 1.42 -0.52 -5.00
C PHE A 94 1.21 -1.52 -3.85
N LEU A 95 0.05 -2.16 -3.79
CA LEU A 95 -0.23 -3.23 -2.82
C LEU A 95 0.75 -4.39 -2.97
N MET A 96 1.03 -4.81 -4.20
CA MET A 96 2.04 -5.83 -4.48
C MET A 96 3.44 -5.38 -4.06
N ALA A 97 3.83 -4.12 -4.30
CA ALA A 97 5.11 -3.57 -3.83
C ALA A 97 5.25 -3.59 -2.31
N MET A 98 4.18 -3.30 -1.58
CA MET A 98 4.19 -3.39 -0.11
C MET A 98 4.21 -4.83 0.42
N SER A 99 3.73 -5.79 -0.37
CA SER A 99 3.60 -7.19 0.04
C SER A 99 4.92 -7.86 0.43
N ILE A 100 6.06 -7.39 -0.12
CA ILE A 100 7.39 -7.92 0.19
C ILE A 100 8.05 -7.25 1.40
N TYR A 101 7.54 -6.09 1.81
CA TYR A 101 8.14 -5.30 2.90
C TYR A 101 7.52 -5.65 4.26
N LEU A 102 6.20 -5.55 4.35
CA LEU A 102 5.48 -5.66 5.62
C LEU A 102 5.12 -7.12 5.96
N PRO A 103 5.17 -7.53 7.24
CA PRO A 103 4.52 -8.77 7.67
C PRO A 103 3.00 -8.66 7.55
N LEU A 104 2.28 -9.78 7.52
CA LEU A 104 0.85 -9.84 7.22
C LEU A 104 0.00 -8.92 8.12
N LEU A 105 0.22 -8.94 9.43
CA LEU A 105 -0.57 -8.13 10.36
C LEU A 105 -0.37 -6.63 10.12
N SER A 106 0.88 -6.18 9.99
CA SER A 106 1.22 -4.79 9.68
C SER A 106 0.69 -4.39 8.31
N TYR A 107 0.74 -5.29 7.32
CA TYR A 107 0.20 -5.06 5.98
C TYR A 107 -1.32 -4.82 6.02
N VAL A 108 -2.06 -5.69 6.71
CA VAL A 108 -3.53 -5.57 6.85
C VAL A 108 -3.90 -4.29 7.60
N LEU A 109 -3.25 -4.02 8.73
CA LEU A 109 -3.52 -2.81 9.52
C LEU A 109 -3.18 -1.53 8.75
N PHE A 110 -2.06 -1.53 8.02
CA PHE A 110 -1.70 -0.42 7.14
C PHE A 110 -2.74 -0.21 6.05
N TYR A 111 -3.16 -1.29 5.39
CA TYR A 111 -4.15 -1.21 4.31
C TYR A 111 -5.50 -0.67 4.81
N VAL A 112 -6.03 -1.25 5.89
CA VAL A 112 -7.31 -0.81 6.47
C VAL A 112 -7.20 0.60 7.05
N GLY A 113 -6.13 0.90 7.80
CA GLY A 113 -5.90 2.21 8.39
C GLY A 113 -5.74 3.30 7.34
N SER A 114 -4.97 3.06 6.29
CA SER A 114 -4.81 4.00 5.18
C SER A 114 -6.13 4.20 4.41
N LEU A 115 -6.93 3.16 4.18
CA LEU A 115 -8.25 3.31 3.59
C LEU A 115 -9.19 4.18 4.44
N LEU A 116 -9.21 3.96 5.76
CA LEU A 116 -10.00 4.78 6.67
C LEU A 116 -9.54 6.24 6.63
N LEU A 117 -8.23 6.50 6.65
CA LEU A 117 -7.69 7.84 6.51
C LEU A 117 -8.08 8.50 5.18
N VAL A 118 -8.01 7.77 4.07
CA VAL A 118 -8.41 8.25 2.74
C VAL A 118 -9.90 8.61 2.73
N ILE A 119 -10.76 7.78 3.32
CA ILE A 119 -12.19 8.05 3.43
C ILE A 119 -12.42 9.30 4.28
N LEU A 120 -11.77 9.42 5.45
CA LEU A 120 -11.89 10.59 6.33
C LEU A 120 -11.46 11.87 5.62
N VAL A 121 -10.30 11.86 4.96
CA VAL A 121 -9.80 13.01 4.18
C VAL A 121 -10.77 13.36 3.06
N THR A 122 -11.32 12.36 2.37
CA THR A 122 -12.27 12.59 1.28
C THR A 122 -13.59 13.18 1.77
N VAL A 123 -14.14 12.64 2.87
CA VAL A 123 -15.38 13.14 3.49
C VAL A 123 -15.18 14.58 3.98
N PHE A 124 -14.06 14.85 4.66
CA PHE A 124 -13.72 16.18 5.12
C PHE A 124 -13.58 17.16 3.94
N ARG A 125 -12.87 16.76 2.88
CA ARG A 125 -12.73 17.59 1.67
C ARG A 125 -14.07 17.86 1.01
N ASN A 126 -14.95 16.88 0.89
CA ASN A 126 -16.26 17.06 0.28
C ASN A 126 -17.17 17.95 1.13
N ALA A 127 -17.12 17.80 2.46
CA ALA A 127 -17.89 18.62 3.39
C ALA A 127 -17.46 20.10 3.39
N PHE A 128 -16.16 20.37 3.37
CA PHE A 128 -15.62 21.73 3.48
C PHE A 128 -15.39 22.43 2.13
N LEU A 129 -15.01 21.71 1.07
CA LEU A 129 -14.58 22.31 -0.19
C LEU A 129 -15.60 22.14 -1.33
N LYS A 130 -16.76 21.48 -1.09
CA LYS A 130 -17.85 21.26 -2.07
C LYS A 130 -17.36 20.79 -3.47
N GLN A 131 -16.19 20.17 -3.56
CA GLN A 131 -15.69 19.63 -4.82
C GLN A 131 -16.38 18.30 -5.10
N ASN A 132 -17.40 18.35 -5.96
CA ASN A 132 -18.02 17.16 -6.51
C ASN A 132 -17.24 16.67 -7.71
N SER A 133 -16.97 15.37 -7.69
CA SER A 133 -16.27 14.59 -8.70
C SER A 133 -14.78 14.89 -8.80
N LEU A 134 -14.02 13.80 -8.67
CA LEU A 134 -12.80 13.47 -9.39
C LEU A 134 -12.20 12.26 -8.64
N LYS A 135 -11.92 11.17 -9.36
CA LYS A 135 -11.41 9.89 -8.80
C LYS A 135 -10.36 10.13 -7.70
N ILE A 136 -10.55 9.47 -6.56
CA ILE A 136 -9.66 9.59 -5.40
C ILE A 136 -8.33 8.90 -5.72
N PRO A 137 -7.19 9.61 -5.64
CA PRO A 137 -5.86 9.04 -5.89
C PRO A 137 -5.42 8.16 -4.71
N LEU A 138 -5.90 6.92 -4.69
CA LEU A 138 -5.72 6.00 -3.56
C LEU A 138 -4.24 5.63 -3.36
N ALA A 139 -3.55 5.19 -4.41
CA ALA A 139 -2.12 4.88 -4.38
C ALA A 139 -1.27 6.06 -3.87
N GLY A 140 -1.60 7.29 -4.22
CA GLY A 140 -0.88 8.49 -3.77
C GLY A 140 -1.01 8.74 -2.27
N TYR A 141 -2.23 8.65 -1.72
CA TYR A 141 -2.43 8.75 -0.27
C TYR A 141 -1.74 7.59 0.47
N GLN A 142 -1.84 6.37 -0.04
CA GLN A 142 -1.17 5.22 0.56
C GLN A 142 0.37 5.33 0.47
N ALA A 143 0.91 5.88 -0.62
CA ALA A 143 2.34 6.17 -0.76
C ALA A 143 2.83 7.18 0.29
N ILE A 144 2.05 8.24 0.56
CA ILE A 144 2.37 9.19 1.64
C ILE A 144 2.32 8.50 3.01
N CYS A 145 1.29 7.70 3.28
CA CYS A 145 1.20 6.95 4.54
C CYS A 145 2.41 6.03 4.73
N LEU A 146 2.82 5.32 3.67
CA LEU A 146 3.98 4.43 3.71
C LEU A 146 5.28 5.22 3.90
N LEU A 147 5.43 6.36 3.22
CA LEU A 147 6.57 7.26 3.36
C LEU A 147 6.70 7.74 4.81
N MET A 148 5.61 8.18 5.44
CA MET A 148 5.61 8.59 6.85
C MET A 148 6.00 7.43 7.77
N LEU A 149 5.45 6.24 7.55
CA LEU A 149 5.77 5.07 8.34
C LEU A 149 7.24 4.66 8.22
N MET A 150 7.80 4.70 7.02
CA MET A 150 9.22 4.41 6.81
C MET A 150 10.10 5.40 7.57
N ILE A 151 9.78 6.70 7.52
CA ILE A 151 10.52 7.72 8.28
C ILE A 151 10.43 7.46 9.80
N LEU A 152 9.26 7.10 10.31
CA LEU A 152 9.05 6.80 11.73
C LEU A 152 9.81 5.55 12.19
N ASP A 153 9.80 4.49 11.40
CA ASP A 153 10.57 3.25 11.65
C ASP A 153 12.07 3.53 11.73
N TYR A 154 12.58 4.41 10.86
CA TYR A 154 13.98 4.83 10.90
C TYR A 154 14.32 5.72 12.11
N GLY A 155 13.41 6.62 12.50
CA GLY A 155 13.60 7.57 13.59
C GLY A 155 13.42 6.98 15.00
N HIS A 156 12.60 5.93 15.14
CA HIS A 156 12.31 5.27 16.40
C HIS A 156 12.67 3.77 16.35
N PRO A 157 13.85 3.36 16.84
CA PRO A 157 14.25 1.95 16.85
C PRO A 157 13.34 1.04 17.71
N GLY A 158 12.45 1.62 18.54
CA GLY A 158 11.42 0.91 19.28
C GLY A 158 10.18 0.57 18.45
N ILE A 159 9.95 1.21 17.31
CA ILE A 159 8.83 0.95 16.39
C ILE A 159 9.38 0.18 15.19
N ASN A 160 9.56 -1.13 15.33
CA ASN A 160 9.98 -1.98 14.21
C ASN A 160 8.74 -2.50 13.48
N ILE A 161 8.31 -1.78 12.44
CA ILE A 161 7.13 -2.09 11.62
C ILE A 161 7.33 -3.43 10.87
N CYS A 162 8.59 -3.77 10.61
CA CYS A 162 9.00 -5.04 10.00
C CYS A 162 9.02 -6.22 10.98
N SER A 163 8.87 -5.99 12.28
CA SER A 163 8.82 -7.05 13.29
C SER A 163 7.38 -7.47 13.56
N GLU A 164 7.13 -8.78 13.60
CA GLU A 164 5.81 -9.32 13.98
C GLU A 164 5.48 -9.11 15.46
N ASN A 165 6.50 -8.83 16.27
CA ASN A 165 6.41 -8.82 17.73
C ASN A 165 5.72 -7.58 18.29
N LEU A 166 5.82 -6.44 17.61
CA LEU A 166 5.33 -5.17 18.16
C LEU A 166 3.81 -5.17 18.30
N LEU A 167 3.09 -5.64 17.28
CA LEU A 167 1.63 -5.70 17.31
C LEU A 167 1.11 -6.94 18.02
N ARG A 168 1.83 -8.06 17.97
CA ARG A 168 1.48 -9.28 18.72
C ARG A 168 1.48 -9.00 20.23
N ASN A 169 2.46 -8.26 20.74
CA ASN A 169 2.53 -7.93 22.17
C ASN A 169 1.45 -6.93 22.62
N TYR A 170 0.97 -6.05 21.72
CA TYR A 170 -0.08 -5.07 22.05
C TYR A 170 -1.51 -5.61 21.90
N PHE A 171 -1.75 -6.57 20.99
CA PHE A 171 -3.08 -7.13 20.74
C PHE A 171 -3.34 -8.49 21.39
N ILE A 172 -2.29 -9.26 21.71
CA ILE A 172 -2.39 -10.63 22.27
C ILE A 172 -1.65 -10.73 23.62
N GLY A 173 -1.25 -9.60 24.20
CA GLY A 173 -0.68 -9.50 25.55
C GLY A 173 -1.74 -9.30 26.62
#